data_AF-A0A845YD09-F1
#
_entry.id   AF-A0A845YD09-F1
#
_cell.length_a   1.000
_cell.length_b   1.000
_cell.length_c   1.000
_cell.angle_alpha   90.00
_cell.angle_beta   90.00
_cell.angle_gamma   90.00
#
_symmetry.space_group_name_H-M   'P 1'
#
loop_
_entity.id
_entity.type
_entity.pdbx_description
1 polymer ?
#
loop_
_entity_poly.entity_id
_entity_poly.type
_entity_poly.pdbx_seq_one_letter_code
_entity_poly.pdbx_strand_id
1 'polypeptide(L)' 'MEIVVVIGAIAISILVFTWLIKVVKATLKTAFLAALILLGLQLFFGIGPAVIWDAIRDFIGQQAGGVTQ' A
#
# COMPACT_ATOMS: atom_id res chain seq x y z
N MET A 1 26.87 -29.81 11.27
CA MET A 1 25.55 -29.55 10.63
C MET A 1 24.83 -28.37 11.28
N GLU A 2 24.76 -28.29 12.61
CA GLU A 2 24.06 -27.19 13.31
C GLU A 2 24.63 -25.80 13.04
N ILE A 3 25.96 -25.65 13.03
CA ILE A 3 26.61 -24.34 12.78
C ILE A 3 26.28 -23.75 11.40
N VAL A 4 26.11 -24.60 10.39
CA VAL A 4 25.76 -24.18 9.02
C VAL A 4 24.32 -23.64 9.00
N VAL A 5 23.41 -24.29 9.73
CA VAL A 5 22.01 -23.84 9.87
C VAL A 5 21.94 -22.53 10.64
N VAL A 6 22.70 -22.38 11.73
CA VAL A 6 22.75 -21.13 12.53
C VAL A 6 23.26 -19.97 11.68
N ILE A 7 24.35 -20.16 10.92
CA ILE A 7 24.89 -19.12 10.04
C ILE A 7 23.90 -18.78 8.92
N GLY A 8 23.25 -19.79 8.33
CA GLY A 8 22.23 -19.59 7.31
C GLY A 8 21.02 -18.81 7.83
N ALA A 9 20.56 -19.11 9.04
CA ALA A 9 19.45 -18.40 9.68
C ALA A 9 19.79 -16.92 9.95
N ILE A 10 21.01 -16.64 10.44
CA ILE A 10 21.48 -15.27 10.66
C ILE A 10 21.54 -14.50 9.33
N ALA A 11 22.09 -15.12 8.28
CA ALA A 11 22.19 -14.48 6.97
C ALA A 11 20.81 -14.16 6.37
N ILE A 12 19.86 -15.11 6.40
CA ILE A 12 18.50 -14.89 5.91
C ILE A 12 17.78 -13.84 6.78
N SER A 13 17.93 -13.90 8.10
CA SER A 13 17.33 -12.91 9.00
C SER A 13 17.78 -11.50 8.64
N ILE A 14 19.08 -11.27 8.44
CA ILE A 14 19.61 -9.96 8.05
C ILE A 14 19.10 -9.54 6.66
N LEU A 15 19.01 -10.48 5.72
CA LEU A 15 18.49 -10.22 4.38
C LEU A 15 17.02 -9.76 4.43
N VAL A 16 16.18 -10.47 5.17
CA VAL A 16 14.77 -10.11 5.34
C VAL A 16 14.62 -8.79 6.08
N PHE A 17 15.43 -8.55 7.12
CA PHE A 17 15.37 -7.32 7.90
C PHE A 17 15.75 -6.09 7.07
N THR A 18 16.83 -6.19 6.29
CA THR A 18 17.26 -5.11 5.39
C THR A 18 16.27 -4.89 4.25
N TRP A 19 15.67 -5.96 3.73
CA TRP A 19 14.61 -5.86 2.73
C TRP A 19 13.35 -5.19 3.31
N LEU A 20 12.93 -5.54 4.52
CA LEU A 20 11.77 -4.95 5.18
C LEU A 20 11.92 -3.43 5.32
N ILE A 21 13.09 -2.94 5.74
CA ILE A 21 13.36 -1.50 5.83
C ILE A 21 13.21 -0.83 4.45
N LYS A 22 13.68 -1.48 3.37
CA LYS A 22 13.53 -0.95 2.01
C LYS A 22 12.06 -0.91 1.58
N VAL A 23 11.29 -1.95 1.87
CA VAL A 23 9.85 -2.01 1.55
C VAL A 23 9.09 -0.93 2.30
N VAL A 24 9.31 -0.79 3.61
CA VAL A 24 8.65 0.24 4.42
C VAL A 24 8.94 1.64 3.85
N LYS A 25 10.20 1.93 3.50
CA LYS A 25 10.56 3.20 2.85
C LYS A 25 9.87 3.40 1.50
N ALA A 26 9.78 2.35 0.68
CA ALA A 26 9.09 2.40 -0.60
C ALA A 26 7.59 2.67 -0.42
N THR A 27 6.93 1.96 0.50
CA THR A 27 5.51 2.14 0.83
C THR A 27 5.25 3.54 1.38
N LEU A 28 6.09 4.05 2.29
CA LEU A 28 5.96 5.40 2.84
C LEU A 28 6.08 6.46 1.74
N LYS A 29 7.01 6.29 0.79
CA LYS A 29 7.15 7.23 -0.33
C LYS A 29 5.88 7.24 -1.19
N THR A 30 5.34 6.07 -1.53
CA THR A 30 4.10 5.96 -2.31
C THR A 30 2.91 6.54 -1.55
N ALA A 31 2.75 6.21 -0.27
CA ALA A 31 1.69 6.73 0.58
C ALA A 31 1.78 8.26 0.75
N PHE A 32 2.99 8.79 0.90
CA PHE A 32 3.23 10.23 0.99
C PHE A 32 2.86 10.96 -0.30
N LEU A 33 3.25 10.44 -1.48
CA LEU A 33 2.82 11.01 -2.75
C LEU A 33 1.30 10.94 -2.92
N ALA A 34 0.69 9.80 -2.57
CA ALA A 34 -0.76 9.65 -2.63
C ALA A 34 -1.46 10.67 -1.71
N ALA A 35 -0.98 10.83 -0.48
CA ALA A 35 -1.48 11.83 0.46
C ALA A 35 -1.30 13.26 -0.08
N LEU A 36 -0.16 13.58 -0.71
CA LEU A 36 0.08 14.89 -1.32
C LEU A 36 -0.90 15.17 -2.47
N ILE A 37 -1.16 14.18 -3.33
CA ILE A 37 -2.13 14.28 -4.42
C ILE A 37 -3.54 14.50 -3.87
N LEU A 38 -3.95 13.70 -2.87
CA LEU A 38 -5.25 13.83 -2.22
C LEU A 38 -5.40 15.17 -1.51
N LEU A 39 -4.35 15.67 -0.85
CA LEU A 39 -4.32 17.00 -0.24
C LEU A 39 -4.48 18.10 -1.29
N GLY A 40 -3.76 17.99 -2.41
CA GLY A 40 -3.92 18.92 -3.53
C GLY A 40 -5.35 18.92 -4.03
N LEU A 41 -5.92 17.76 -4.31
CA LEU A 41 -7.30 17.63 -4.76
C LEU A 41 -8.30 18.20 -3.75
N GLN A 42 -8.11 17.92 -2.46
CA GLN A 42 -8.93 18.47 -1.39
C GLN A 42 -8.84 20.00 -1.31
N LEU A 43 -7.65 20.57 -1.51
CA LEU A 43 -7.44 22.02 -1.46
C LEU A 43 -8.00 22.74 -2.70
N PHE A 44 -7.85 22.15 -3.89
CA PHE A 44 -8.30 22.75 -5.16
C PHE A 44 -9.79 22.54 -5.43
N PHE A 45 -10.34 21.36 -5.12
CA PHE A 45 -11.74 21.01 -5.42
C PHE A 45 -12.64 21.03 -4.18
N GLY A 46 -12.08 21.09 -2.96
CA GLY A 46 -12.86 21.05 -1.71
C GLY A 46 -13.39 19.66 -1.35
N ILE A 47 -13.07 18.63 -2.14
CA ILE A 47 -13.61 17.26 -1.98
C ILE A 47 -12.64 16.44 -1.14
N GLY A 48 -13.14 15.88 -0.04
CA GLY A 48 -12.35 15.03 0.84
C GLY A 48 -12.06 13.64 0.24
N PRO A 49 -11.00 12.96 0.69
CA PRO A 49 -10.63 11.62 0.21
C PRO A 49 -11.71 10.56 0.47
N ALA A 50 -12.56 10.75 1.47
CA ALA A 50 -13.69 9.87 1.75
C ALA A 50 -14.69 9.80 0.58
N VAL A 51 -14.97 10.93 -0.07
CA VAL A 51 -15.92 11.00 -1.20
C VAL A 51 -15.39 10.23 -2.41
N ILE A 52 -14.07 10.26 -2.64
CA ILE A 52 -13.42 9.49 -3.70
C ILE A 52 -13.54 8.00 -3.41
N TRP A 53 -13.36 7.62 -2.14
CA TRP A 53 -13.51 6.23 -1.71
C TRP A 53 -14.94 5.73 -1.89
N ASP A 54 -15.93 6.54 -1.53
CA ASP A 54 -17.34 6.23 -1.73
C ASP A 54 -17.67 6.07 -3.22
N ALA A 55 -17.19 6.99 -4.08
CA ALA A 55 -17.38 6.90 -5.53
C ALA A 55 -16.74 5.64 -6.14
N ILE A 56 -15.55 5.25 -5.69
CA ILE A 56 -14.90 4.00 -6.13
C ILE A 56 -15.70 2.78 -5.67
N ARG A 57 -16.19 2.79 -4.42
CA ARG A 57 -16.99 1.69 -3.86
C ARG A 57 -18.30 1.51 -4.61
N ASP A 58 -18.98 2.62 -4.93
CA ASP A 58 -20.22 2.63 -5.69
C ASP A 58 -19.99 2.11 -7.11
N PHE A 59 -18.90 2.55 -7.77
CA PHE A 59 -18.53 2.05 -9.09
C PHE A 59 -18.24 0.54 -9.10
N ILE A 60 -17.48 0.03 -8.12
CA ILE A 60 -17.18 -1.40 -7.98
C ILE A 60 -18.44 -2.20 -7.63
N GLY A 61 -19.29 -1.67 -6.73
CA GLY A 61 -20.56 -2.29 -6.36
C GLY A 61 -21.51 -2.40 -7.55
N GLN A 62 -21.55 -1.37 -8.40
CA GLN A 62 -22.35 -1.36 -9.62
C GLN A 62 -21.82 -2.37 -10.65
N GLN A 63 -20.51 -2.54 -10.75
CA GLN A 63 -19.88 -3.53 -11.63
C GLN A 63 -20.13 -4.98 -11.15
N ALA A 64 -20.18 -5.21 -9.84
CA ALA A 64 -20.50 -6.52 -9.26
C ALA A 64 -21.98 -6.91 -9.42
N GLY A 65 -22.90 -5.94 -9.45
CA GLY A 65 -24.34 -6.17 -9.67
C GLY A 65 -24.76 -6.35 -11.13
N GLY A 66 -23.86 -6.11 -12.10
CA GLY A 66 -24.17 -6.13 -13.53
C GLY A 66 -23.95 -7.48 -14.25
N VAL A 67 -23.49 -8.52 -13.56
CA VAL A 67 -23.10 -9.81 -14.18
C VAL A 67 -24.18 -10.90 -14.06
N THR A 68 -25.28 -10.64 -13.33
CA THR A 68 -26.38 -11.61 -13.10
C THR A 68 -27.72 -11.19 -13.72
N GLN A 69 -27.72 -10.29 -14.71
CA GLN A 69 -28.88 -10.18 -15.62
C GLN A 69 -28.75 -11.22 -16.73
#